data_AF-A0A6P6L3X8-F1
#
_entry.id   AF-A0A6P6L3X8-F1
#
_cell.length_a   1.000
_cell.length_b   1.000
_cell.length_c   1.000
_cell.angle_alpha   90.00
_cell.angle_beta   90.00
_cell.angle_gamma   90.00
#
_symmetry.space_group_name_H-M   'P 1'
#
loop_
_entity.id
_entity.type
_entity.pdbx_description
1 polymer ?
#
loop_
_entity_poly.entity_id
_entity_poly.type
_entity_poly.pdbx_seq_one_letter_code
_entity_poly.pdbx_strand_id
1 'polypeptide(L)'
;MTDFTGWTSVQVCQWLKDIDLGEFCETFEEHEIDGATLAVISERMSERLFPVIRKQSLFLTQLEKLKSTPMSRENPPRNIDNSSQAQSGPDTSLVFPTVLRMAIDRRDSDLKSASKTKLRSLLIQSLFDYLSKKTM
;
A
#
# COMPACT_ATOMS: atom_id res chain seq x y z
N MET A 1 -12.84 -4.39 2.53
CA MET A 1 -12.39 -5.65 1.93
C MET A 1 -11.11 -5.29 1.21
N THR A 2 -9.96 -5.49 1.85
CA THR A 2 -8.67 -5.16 1.23
C THR A 2 -8.20 -6.40 0.52
N ASP A 3 -8.63 -6.51 -0.74
CA ASP A 3 -8.20 -7.55 -1.65
C ASP A 3 -6.71 -7.35 -1.95
N PHE A 4 -5.91 -8.42 -1.91
CA PHE A 4 -4.49 -8.38 -2.25
C PHE A 4 -4.25 -8.01 -3.73
N THR A 5 -5.31 -7.88 -4.53
CA THR A 5 -5.29 -7.39 -5.91
C THR A 5 -4.72 -5.98 -6.05
N GLY A 6 -4.81 -5.16 -4.98
CA GLY A 6 -4.22 -3.83 -4.94
C GLY A 6 -2.73 -3.80 -4.56
N TRP A 7 -2.07 -4.94 -4.37
CA TRP A 7 -0.67 -4.98 -3.98
C TRP A 7 0.24 -4.56 -5.14
N THR A 8 1.25 -3.75 -4.83
CA THR A 8 2.35 -3.48 -5.75
C THR A 8 3.36 -4.64 -5.75
N SER A 9 4.22 -4.71 -6.76
CA SER A 9 5.33 -5.68 -6.84
C SER A 9 6.19 -5.70 -5.56
N VAL A 10 6.43 -4.53 -4.95
CA VAL A 10 7.15 -4.40 -3.67
C VAL A 10 6.41 -5.08 -2.52
N GLN A 11 5.08 -4.94 -2.46
CA GLN A 11 4.26 -5.60 -1.44
C GLN A 11 4.19 -7.11 -1.67
N VAL A 12 4.13 -7.56 -2.93
CA VAL A 12 4.23 -8.98 -3.29
C VAL A 12 5.58 -9.56 -2.86
N CYS A 13 6.69 -8.85 -3.12
CA CYS A 13 8.01 -9.28 -2.64
C CYS A 13 8.07 -9.35 -1.11
N GLN A 14 7.45 -8.40 -0.41
CA GLN A 14 7.40 -8.47 1.04
C GLN A 14 6.64 -9.71 1.54
N TRP A 15 5.51 -10.02 0.92
CA TRP A 15 4.76 -11.25 1.21
C TRP A 15 5.58 -12.51 0.91
N LEU A 16 6.32 -12.54 -0.21
CA LEU A 16 7.24 -13.65 -0.52
C LEU A 16 8.29 -13.84 0.56
N LYS A 17 8.87 -12.76 1.10
CA LYS A 17 9.81 -12.83 2.24
C LYS A 17 9.17 -13.43 3.49
N ASP A 18 7.92 -13.06 3.77
CA ASP A 18 7.19 -13.56 4.95
C ASP A 18 6.83 -15.05 4.86
N ILE A 19 6.85 -15.64 3.66
CA ILE A 19 6.59 -17.07 3.42
C ILE A 19 7.85 -17.88 3.03
N ASP A 20 9.04 -17.38 3.38
CA ASP A 20 10.34 -18.03 3.09
C ASP A 20 10.64 -18.21 1.58
N LEU A 21 10.06 -17.34 0.75
CA LEU A 21 10.26 -17.25 -0.70
C LEU A 21 10.93 -15.93 -1.12
N GLY A 22 11.55 -15.21 -0.18
CA GLY A 22 12.19 -13.91 -0.45
C GLY A 22 13.30 -13.95 -1.49
N GLU A 23 13.91 -15.11 -1.72
CA GLU A 23 14.90 -15.35 -2.78
C GLU A 23 14.33 -15.18 -4.20
N PHE A 24 13.00 -15.30 -4.37
CA PHE A 24 12.32 -15.16 -5.67
C PHE A 24 11.78 -13.75 -5.91
N CYS A 25 12.03 -12.80 -4.99
CA CYS A 25 11.59 -11.41 -5.15
C CYS A 25 12.08 -10.78 -6.46
N GLU A 26 13.35 -10.98 -6.79
CA GLU A 26 13.96 -10.42 -8.00
C GLU A 26 13.29 -10.96 -9.27
N THR A 27 13.00 -12.26 -9.31
CA THR A 27 12.25 -12.90 -10.39
C THR A 27 10.83 -12.33 -10.51
N PHE A 28 10.15 -12.11 -9.40
CA PHE A 28 8.81 -11.52 -9.40
C PHE A 28 8.83 -10.03 -9.81
N GLU A 29 9.88 -9.29 -9.47
CA GLU A 29 10.06 -7.90 -9.89
C GLU A 29 10.37 -7.79 -11.39
N GLU A 30 11.25 -8.66 -11.91
CA GLU A 30 11.58 -8.74 -13.34
C GLU A 30 10.35 -9.09 -14.20
N HIS A 31 9.48 -9.96 -13.68
CA HIS A 31 8.23 -10.34 -14.34
C HIS A 31 7.06 -9.40 -14.02
N GLU A 32 7.31 -8.28 -13.33
CA GLU A 32 6.30 -7.27 -12.93
C GLU A 32 5.06 -7.88 -12.26
N ILE A 33 5.26 -8.91 -11.42
CA ILE A 33 4.18 -9.61 -10.75
C ILE A 33 3.65 -8.74 -9.60
N ASP A 34 2.53 -8.07 -9.86
CA ASP A 34 1.76 -7.30 -8.91
C ASP A 34 0.61 -8.13 -8.31
N GLY A 35 -0.14 -7.54 -7.37
CA GLY A 35 -1.25 -8.20 -6.68
C GLY A 35 -2.36 -8.67 -7.61
N ALA A 36 -2.62 -7.92 -8.69
CA ALA A 36 -3.59 -8.28 -9.71
C ALA A 36 -3.13 -9.51 -10.51
N THR A 37 -1.86 -9.52 -10.94
CA THR A 37 -1.25 -10.67 -11.63
C THR A 37 -1.16 -11.88 -10.72
N LEU A 38 -0.81 -11.68 -9.44
CA LEU A 38 -0.78 -12.71 -8.40
C LEU A 38 -2.15 -13.35 -8.17
N ALA A 39 -3.25 -12.60 -8.35
CA ALA A 39 -4.61 -13.16 -8.21
C ALA A 39 -4.95 -14.14 -9.34
N VAL A 40 -4.48 -13.86 -10.56
CA VAL A 40 -4.74 -14.68 -11.77
C VAL A 40 -3.61 -15.64 -12.12
N ILE A 41 -2.57 -15.71 -11.29
CA ILE A 41 -1.41 -16.57 -11.54
C ILE A 41 -1.85 -18.04 -11.60
N SER A 42 -1.60 -18.66 -12.75
CA SER A 42 -1.89 -20.07 -12.99
C SER A 42 -0.73 -20.96 -12.52
N GLU A 43 -1.00 -22.23 -12.25
CA GLU A 43 0.01 -23.24 -11.94
C GLU A 43 1.15 -23.24 -12.97
N ARG A 44 0.80 -23.20 -14.26
CA ARG A 44 1.75 -23.06 -15.39
C ARG A 44 2.70 -21.86 -15.30
N MET A 45 2.25 -20.74 -14.72
CA MET A 45 3.11 -19.57 -14.53
C MET A 45 4.01 -19.75 -13.31
N SER A 46 3.47 -20.32 -12.23
CA SER A 46 4.27 -20.66 -11.05
C SER A 46 5.41 -21.65 -11.35
N GLU A 47 5.23 -22.56 -12.32
CA GLU A 47 6.30 -23.46 -12.79
C GLU A 47 7.49 -22.69 -13.39
N ARG A 48 7.25 -21.51 -13.97
CA ARG A 48 8.31 -20.68 -14.55
C ARG A 48 9.01 -19.80 -13.50
N LEU A 49 8.27 -19.35 -12.50
CA LEU A 49 8.79 -18.52 -11.42
C LEU A 49 9.57 -19.32 -10.38
N PHE A 50 9.24 -20.61 -10.21
CA PHE A 50 9.87 -21.48 -9.24
C PHE A 50 10.51 -22.70 -9.92
N PRO A 51 11.85 -22.74 -10.05
CA PRO A 51 12.54 -23.92 -10.55
C PRO A 51 12.47 -25.12 -9.58
N VAL A 52 12.06 -24.89 -8.32
CA VAL A 52 12.00 -25.90 -7.26
C VAL A 52 10.54 -26.23 -6.89
N ILE A 53 10.11 -27.47 -7.15
CA ILE A 53 8.73 -27.96 -6.92
C ILE A 53 8.25 -27.74 -5.47
N ARG A 54 9.13 -27.94 -4.47
CA ARG A 54 8.76 -27.71 -3.06
C ARG A 54 8.37 -26.25 -2.78
N LYS A 55 9.14 -25.30 -3.34
CA LYS A 55 8.92 -23.87 -3.17
C LYS A 55 7.65 -23.42 -3.91
N GLN A 56 7.42 -23.98 -5.11
CA GLN A 56 6.20 -23.80 -5.88
C GLN A 56 4.95 -24.28 -5.11
N SER A 57 5.01 -25.46 -4.49
CA SER A 57 3.90 -26.00 -3.69
C SER A 57 3.60 -25.14 -2.46
N LEU A 58 4.65 -24.64 -1.79
CA LEU A 58 4.51 -23.69 -0.68
C LEU A 58 3.83 -22.39 -1.15
N PHE A 59 4.27 -21.83 -2.27
CA PHE A 59 3.66 -20.64 -2.88
C PHE A 59 2.16 -20.83 -3.15
N LEU A 60 1.79 -21.91 -3.87
CA LEU A 60 0.39 -22.17 -4.22
C LEU A 60 -0.48 -22.36 -2.97
N THR A 61 0.02 -23.06 -1.96
CA THR A 61 -0.68 -23.24 -0.69
C THR A 61 -0.93 -21.90 0.02
N GLN A 62 0.08 -21.02 0.07
CA GLN A 62 -0.07 -19.70 0.70
C GLN A 62 -0.96 -18.77 -0.12
N LEU A 63 -0.93 -18.87 -1.45
CA LEU A 63 -1.79 -18.10 -2.34
C LEU A 63 -3.27 -18.49 -2.18
N GLU A 64 -3.58 -19.80 -2.11
CA GLU A 64 -4.93 -20.29 -1.84
C GLU A 64 -5.44 -19.81 -0.47
N LYS A 65 -4.54 -19.79 0.53
CA LYS A 65 -4.83 -19.23 1.84
C LYS A 65 -5.12 -17.73 1.75
N LEU A 66 -4.30 -16.98 1.00
CA LEU A 66 -4.48 -15.54 0.78
C LEU A 66 -5.81 -15.22 0.09
N LYS A 67 -6.24 -16.06 -0.86
CA LYS A 67 -7.55 -15.97 -1.54
C LYS A 67 -8.72 -16.31 -0.61
N SER A 68 -8.54 -17.30 0.26
CA SER A 68 -9.61 -17.80 1.13
C SER A 68 -9.81 -16.97 2.40
N THR A 69 -8.79 -16.26 2.87
CA THR A 69 -8.91 -15.38 4.03
C THR A 69 -9.13 -13.92 3.60
N PRO A 70 -10.26 -13.28 3.96
CA PRO A 70 -10.32 -11.83 4.03
C PRO A 70 -9.42 -11.40 5.19
N MET A 71 -8.12 -11.32 4.93
CA MET A 71 -7.10 -11.21 5.97
C MET A 71 -7.12 -9.82 6.60
N SER A 72 -7.93 -9.67 7.64
CA SER A 72 -7.69 -8.72 8.72
C SER A 72 -6.43 -9.15 9.46
N ARG A 73 -5.26 -8.87 8.87
CA ARG A 73 -4.00 -8.81 9.61
C ARG A 73 -3.42 -7.43 9.38
N GLU A 74 -3.88 -6.53 10.25
CA GLU A 74 -3.03 -5.61 10.98
C GLU A 74 -1.55 -5.72 10.60
N ASN A 75 -1.02 -4.68 9.96
CA ASN A 75 0.41 -4.41 9.95
C ASN A 75 0.92 -4.42 11.40
N PRO A 76 1.94 -5.21 11.76
CA PRO A 76 2.76 -4.94 12.93
C PRO A 76 4.18 -4.56 12.50
N PRO A 77 4.93 -3.89 13.37
CA PRO A 77 5.58 -2.62 13.05
C PRO A 77 6.98 -2.82 12.46
N ARG A 78 7.31 -2.06 11.42
CA ARG A 78 8.71 -1.72 11.17
C ARG A 78 9.03 -0.45 11.97
N ASN A 79 9.31 -0.64 13.26
CA ASN A 79 10.08 0.33 14.03
C ASN A 79 11.57 0.03 13.77
N ILE A 80 12.19 0.85 12.94
CA ILE A 80 13.62 1.11 13.01
C ILE A 80 13.72 2.61 13.28
N ASP A 81 13.99 2.91 14.55
CA ASP A 81 14.54 4.18 14.98
C ASP A 81 15.77 4.49 14.13
N ASN A 82 15.72 5.60 13.40
CA ASN A 82 16.92 6.37 13.14
C ASN A 82 16.47 7.83 13.02
N SER A 83 16.63 8.53 14.13
CA SER A 83 16.52 9.98 14.19
C SER A 83 17.50 10.64 13.21
N SER A 84 17.00 11.67 12.53
CA SER A 84 17.77 12.74 11.88
C SER A 84 18.48 12.39 10.57
N GLN A 85 17.82 12.67 9.44
CA GLN A 85 18.22 13.74 8.51
C GLN A 85 17.24 13.73 7.32
N ALA A 86 16.12 14.43 7.47
CA ALA A 86 15.20 14.69 6.38
C ALA A 86 15.86 15.67 5.41
N GLN A 87 16.48 15.14 4.36
CA GLN A 87 16.81 15.90 3.15
C GLN A 87 16.66 14.97 1.95
N SER A 88 15.46 14.95 1.38
CA SER A 88 15.21 14.51 -0.01
C SER A 88 14.05 15.31 -0.59
N GLY A 89 14.40 16.33 -1.38
CA GLY A 89 13.57 16.89 -2.45
C GLY A 89 12.38 17.79 -2.03
N PRO A 90 11.93 18.70 -2.91
CA PRO A 90 10.75 19.51 -2.67
C PRO A 90 9.53 18.61 -2.76
N ASP A 91 9.16 18.03 -1.63
CA ASP A 91 7.97 17.20 -1.47
C ASP A 91 6.75 18.10 -1.69
N THR A 92 6.24 18.12 -2.92
CA THR A 92 4.96 18.77 -3.25
C THR A 92 3.78 17.91 -2.76
N SER A 93 3.88 17.32 -1.57
CA SER A 93 2.74 16.66 -0.94
C SER A 93 1.91 17.69 -0.18
N LEU A 94 0.61 17.65 -0.47
CA LEU A 94 -0.43 18.37 0.26
C LEU A 94 -0.40 17.98 1.75
N VAL A 95 0.19 18.81 2.62
CA VAL A 95 0.18 18.57 4.07
C VAL A 95 -1.06 19.20 4.70
N PHE A 96 -2.08 18.39 4.99
CA PHE A 96 -3.25 18.85 5.75
C PHE A 96 -2.95 19.05 7.24
N PRO A 97 -3.58 20.03 7.93
CA PRO A 97 -3.52 20.17 9.38
C PRO A 97 -4.03 18.92 10.12
N THR A 98 -3.44 18.60 11.28
CA THR A 98 -3.74 17.37 12.05
C THR A 98 -5.23 17.17 12.34
N VAL A 99 -5.92 18.25 12.74
CA VAL A 99 -7.37 18.21 13.01
C VAL A 99 -8.17 17.77 11.78
N LEU A 100 -7.74 18.20 10.59
CA LEU A 100 -8.43 17.93 9.35
C LEU A 100 -8.13 16.52 8.84
N ARG A 101 -6.88 16.07 9.01
CA ARG A 101 -6.48 14.69 8.75
C ARG A 101 -7.30 13.70 9.59
N MET A 102 -7.47 13.99 10.88
CA MET A 102 -8.30 13.18 11.78
C MET A 102 -9.78 13.20 11.39
N ALA A 103 -10.31 14.35 10.97
CA ALA A 103 -11.69 14.45 10.51
C ALA A 103 -11.93 13.67 9.20
N ILE A 104 -10.96 13.66 8.27
CA ILE A 104 -11.04 12.85 7.05
C ILE A 104 -11.02 11.36 7.39
N ASP A 105 -10.11 10.93 8.27
CA ASP A 105 -9.99 9.54 8.71
C ASP A 105 -11.28 9.03 9.36
N ARG A 106 -11.89 9.87 10.21
CA ARG A 106 -13.17 9.60 10.89
C ARG A 106 -14.40 9.80 10.00
N ARG A 107 -14.22 10.22 8.74
CA ARG A 107 -15.30 10.53 7.78
C ARG A 107 -16.35 11.49 8.35
N ASP A 108 -15.86 12.57 8.96
CA ASP A 108 -16.71 13.55 9.63
C ASP A 108 -17.74 14.15 8.65
N SER A 109 -19.02 14.17 9.06
CA SER A 109 -20.11 14.69 8.22
C SER A 109 -20.01 16.21 8.01
N ASP A 110 -19.32 16.90 8.92
CA ASP A 110 -19.06 18.33 8.90
C ASP A 110 -18.21 18.77 7.70
N LEU A 111 -17.39 17.86 7.14
CA LEU A 111 -16.61 18.08 5.90
C LEU A 111 -17.50 18.10 4.64
N LYS A 112 -18.60 17.35 4.66
CA LYS A 112 -19.57 17.23 3.55
C LYS A 112 -20.78 18.15 3.73
N SER A 113 -20.92 18.78 4.90
CA SER A 113 -22.02 19.66 5.21
C SER A 113 -22.03 20.87 4.28
N ALA A 114 -23.22 21.18 3.75
CA ALA A 114 -23.43 22.37 2.93
C ALA A 114 -23.24 23.67 3.73
N SER A 115 -23.30 23.58 5.06
CA SER A 115 -23.05 24.69 5.98
C SER A 115 -21.57 25.10 6.01
N LYS A 116 -21.29 26.36 6.39
CA LYS A 116 -19.92 26.85 6.55
C LYS A 116 -19.35 26.36 7.86
N THR A 117 -18.69 25.21 7.81
CA THR A 117 -18.10 24.59 8.99
C THR A 117 -16.60 24.90 9.10
N LYS A 118 -16.05 24.76 10.31
CA LYS A 118 -14.62 25.04 10.55
C LYS A 118 -13.74 24.04 9.81
N LEU A 119 -14.11 22.76 9.78
CA LEU A 119 -13.36 21.73 9.05
C LEU A 119 -13.39 21.97 7.55
N ARG A 120 -14.56 22.32 6.99
CA ARG A 120 -14.67 22.65 5.56
C ARG A 120 -13.83 23.89 5.21
N SER A 121 -13.83 24.91 6.07
CA SER A 121 -13.02 26.12 5.86
C SER A 121 -11.52 25.79 5.83
N LEU A 122 -11.04 24.97 6.77
CA LEU A 122 -9.65 24.52 6.79
C LEU A 122 -9.30 23.66 5.56
N LEU A 123 -10.22 22.82 5.07
CA LEU A 123 -9.99 21.97 3.90
C LEU A 123 -9.77 22.84 2.67
N ILE A 124 -10.68 23.80 2.46
CA ILE A 124 -10.61 24.73 1.34
C ILE A 124 -9.32 25.56 1.42
N GLN A 125 -8.97 26.08 2.60
CA GLN A 125 -7.74 26.85 2.79
C GLN A 125 -6.48 26.03 2.50
N SER A 126 -6.43 24.76 2.93
CA SER A 126 -5.27 23.90 2.71
C SER A 126 -5.11 23.53 1.23
N LEU A 127 -6.22 23.28 0.53
CA LEU A 127 -6.20 23.04 -0.92
C LEU A 127 -5.78 24.28 -1.70
N PHE A 128 -6.30 25.45 -1.30
CA PHE A 128 -5.94 26.72 -1.93
C PHE A 128 -4.47 27.06 -1.72
N ASP A 129 -3.95 26.95 -0.49
CA ASP A 129 -2.53 27.20 -0.16
C ASP A 129 -1.60 26.33 -1.00
N TYR A 130 -1.94 25.05 -1.20
CA TYR A 130 -1.17 24.16 -2.05
C TYR A 130 -1.19 24.54 -3.53
N LEU A 131 -2.39 24.83 -4.08
CA LEU A 131 -2.52 25.27 -5.47
C LEU A 131 -1.78 26.60 -5.68
N SER A 132 -1.84 27.50 -4.69
CA SER A 132 -1.12 28.77 -4.70
C SER A 132 0.39 28.60 -4.65
N LYS A 133 0.91 27.60 -3.91
CA LYS A 133 2.35 27.28 -3.86
C LYS A 133 2.84 26.56 -5.12
N LYS A 134 1.98 25.81 -5.81
CA LYS A 134 2.32 25.07 -7.02
C LYS A 134 2.25 25.91 -8.29
N THR A 135 1.57 27.05 -8.26
CA THR A 135 1.39 27.96 -9.41
C THR A 135 2.40 29.12 -9.46
N MET A 136 3.36 29.20 -8.54
CA MET A 136 4.50 30.14 -8.57
C MET A 136 5.80 29.39 -8.72
#